data_AF-A0A7J9NJY1-F1
#
_entry.id   AF-A0A7J9NJY1-F1
#
_cell.length_a   1.000
_cell.length_b   1.000
_cell.length_c   1.000
_cell.angle_alpha   90.00
_cell.angle_beta   90.00
_cell.angle_gamma   90.00
#
_symmetry.space_group_name_H-M   'P 1'
#
loop_
_entity.id
_entity.type
_entity.pdbx_description
1 polymer ?
#
loop_
_entity_poly.entity_id
_entity_poly.type
_entity_poly.pdbx_seq_one_letter_code
_entity_poly.pdbx_strand_id
1 'polypeptide(L)'
;MYRIWYSSESFKDFIVENTLLKNHSIESKKIYESDGNNAKKFHSIPDHLKKILYLDCPDIIVEKDFEPVFSIEDTKEAGTGHNAFQRFARLAASAENNVPCMYIYPEAKIISRKDSNPTWDKINPLIFKTLNKLMNLYRIPSLLFYYPSDFREHVNTPESSIHKKDKGLKLSKNLNYLGCPDENDSEMKKLFKIIDCIILETENKSVLKAKDELLNNRLINNHRNWMLHEYYSKNPSDTPSSPLTNTVEIPTKYLLNYLNQYENQEYQIGELLKSRENTVIYQVDAKFRGDPYPGALASIDYHSCRTGKTFEERDKNLVLAWGVIDIDHSNQTIILNSSKRTSIKSFMDKVKNSDSRSLTSKEFGQLKNYEIPRYYMQARYGTMFTKSKEVRIYSYFADAILFCDGALWRDG
;
A
#
# COMPACT_ATOMS: atom_id res chain seq x y z
N MET A 1 -21.22 -7.00 -20.00
CA MET A 1 -20.28 -8.16 -20.13
C MET A 1 -19.17 -7.97 -19.11
N TYR A 2 -18.71 -9.03 -18.43
CA TYR A 2 -17.62 -8.90 -17.46
C TYR A 2 -16.26 -9.09 -18.13
N ARG A 3 -15.28 -8.30 -17.69
CA ARG A 3 -13.87 -8.52 -18.05
C ARG A 3 -13.03 -8.62 -16.78
N ILE A 4 -12.14 -9.61 -16.74
CA ILE A 4 -11.27 -9.86 -15.60
C ILE A 4 -9.82 -9.67 -16.04
N TRP A 5 -9.14 -8.73 -15.38
CA TRP A 5 -7.72 -8.47 -15.52
C TRP A 5 -6.99 -9.19 -14.39
N TYR A 6 -6.01 -10.04 -14.71
CA TYR A 6 -5.41 -10.94 -13.73
C TYR A 6 -3.89 -11.07 -13.84
N SER A 7 -3.22 -11.22 -12.69
CA SER A 7 -1.80 -11.56 -12.56
C SER A 7 -1.60 -13.07 -12.71
N SER A 8 -2.33 -13.86 -11.90
CA SER A 8 -2.32 -15.32 -11.86
C SER A 8 -3.60 -15.93 -12.43
N GLU A 9 -3.45 -16.91 -13.33
CA GLU A 9 -4.59 -17.58 -13.95
C GLU A 9 -5.37 -18.45 -12.95
N SER A 10 -4.64 -19.21 -12.11
CA SER A 10 -5.23 -20.04 -11.07
C SER A 10 -6.09 -19.23 -10.10
N PHE A 11 -5.63 -18.04 -9.72
CA PHE A 11 -6.38 -17.19 -8.80
C PHE A 11 -7.61 -16.54 -9.46
N LYS A 12 -7.50 -16.19 -10.75
CA LYS A 12 -8.65 -15.75 -11.55
C LYS A 12 -9.72 -16.85 -11.62
N ASP A 13 -9.35 -18.09 -11.94
CA ASP A 13 -10.29 -19.22 -11.99
C ASP A 13 -10.90 -19.51 -10.61
N PHE A 14 -10.10 -19.46 -9.55
CA PHE A 14 -10.58 -19.57 -8.15
C PHE A 14 -11.71 -18.58 -7.84
N ILE A 15 -11.54 -17.31 -8.19
CA ILE A 15 -12.56 -16.28 -7.94
C ILE A 15 -13.79 -16.51 -8.83
N VAL A 16 -13.60 -16.85 -10.10
CA VAL A 16 -14.72 -17.06 -11.04
C VAL A 16 -15.60 -18.24 -10.61
N GLU A 17 -15.01 -19.40 -10.36
CA GLU A 17 -15.75 -20.64 -10.08
C GLU A 17 -16.51 -20.61 -8.74
N ASN A 18 -16.01 -19.83 -7.78
CA ASN A 18 -16.58 -19.72 -6.44
C ASN A 18 -17.53 -18.53 -6.22
N THR A 19 -17.80 -17.74 -7.27
CA THR A 19 -18.70 -16.57 -7.19
C THR A 19 -19.77 -16.63 -8.29
N LEU A 20 -20.66 -15.65 -8.33
CA LEU A 20 -21.66 -15.47 -9.37
C LEU A 20 -21.04 -15.15 -10.74
N LEU A 21 -19.76 -14.78 -10.80
CA LEU A 21 -19.06 -14.52 -12.07
C LEU A 21 -19.15 -15.70 -13.04
N LYS A 22 -19.10 -16.95 -12.56
CA LYS A 22 -19.23 -18.16 -13.41
C LYS A 22 -20.51 -18.22 -14.24
N ASN A 23 -21.55 -17.49 -13.83
CA ASN A 23 -22.83 -17.44 -14.54
C ASN A 23 -22.86 -16.37 -15.64
N HIS A 24 -21.76 -15.64 -15.84
CA HIS A 24 -21.67 -14.56 -16.81
C HIS A 24 -20.67 -14.88 -17.92
N SER A 25 -20.85 -14.21 -19.07
CA SER A 25 -19.82 -14.17 -20.10
C SER A 25 -18.64 -13.31 -19.62
N ILE A 26 -17.46 -13.92 -19.57
CA ILE A 26 -16.22 -13.32 -19.07
C ILE A 26 -15.18 -13.24 -20.20
N GLU A 27 -14.63 -12.05 -20.41
CA GLU A 27 -13.37 -11.87 -21.14
C GLU A 27 -12.21 -11.79 -20.14
N SER A 28 -11.21 -12.65 -20.30
CA SER A 28 -10.03 -12.67 -19.41
C SER A 28 -8.84 -12.03 -20.10
N LYS A 29 -8.14 -11.11 -19.41
CA LYS A 29 -6.91 -10.47 -19.91
C LYS A 29 -5.81 -10.46 -18.85
N LYS A 30 -4.57 -10.69 -19.28
CA LYS A 30 -3.42 -10.51 -18.40
C LYS A 30 -3.27 -9.04 -18.03
N ILE A 31 -3.04 -8.77 -16.75
CA ILE A 31 -2.68 -7.44 -16.26
C ILE A 31 -1.16 -7.25 -16.34
N TYR A 32 -0.72 -6.05 -16.71
CA TYR A 32 0.68 -5.68 -16.76
C TYR A 32 0.92 -4.56 -15.75
N GLU A 33 1.84 -4.76 -14.82
CA GLU A 33 1.92 -3.95 -13.59
C GLU A 33 2.29 -2.48 -13.81
N SER A 34 3.26 -2.23 -14.69
CA SER A 34 3.75 -0.89 -15.04
C SER A 34 4.66 -0.95 -16.26
N ASP A 35 4.91 0.19 -16.90
CA ASP A 35 5.87 0.31 -17.99
C ASP A 35 7.31 0.02 -17.54
N GLY A 36 7.65 0.39 -16.30
CA GLY A 36 8.94 0.07 -15.68
C GLY A 36 9.24 -1.44 -15.68
N ASN A 37 8.23 -2.27 -15.36
CA ASN A 37 8.37 -3.73 -15.32
C ASN A 37 8.05 -4.40 -16.67
N ASN A 38 7.07 -3.90 -17.42
CA ASN A 38 6.48 -4.56 -18.59
C ASN A 38 6.32 -3.62 -19.81
N ALA A 39 7.37 -2.89 -20.18
CA ALA A 39 7.33 -1.83 -21.20
C ALA A 39 6.68 -2.23 -22.55
N LYS A 40 6.92 -3.46 -23.00
CA LYS A 40 6.39 -3.94 -24.29
C LYS A 40 4.88 -4.15 -24.30
N LYS A 41 4.22 -4.18 -23.14
CA LYS A 41 2.80 -4.55 -23.05
C LYS A 41 1.98 -3.59 -22.20
N PHE A 42 2.58 -2.80 -21.32
CA PHE A 42 1.83 -1.87 -20.47
C PHE A 42 1.05 -0.81 -21.26
N HIS A 43 1.55 -0.40 -22.43
CA HIS A 43 0.86 0.56 -23.29
C HIS A 43 -0.54 0.09 -23.74
N SER A 44 -0.80 -1.22 -23.78
CA SER A 44 -2.10 -1.79 -24.17
C SER A 44 -3.11 -1.85 -23.03
N ILE A 45 -2.71 -1.52 -21.80
CA ILE A 45 -3.64 -1.41 -20.67
C ILE A 45 -4.54 -0.17 -20.87
N PRO A 46 -5.87 -0.31 -20.74
CA PRO A 46 -6.79 0.82 -20.79
C PRO A 46 -6.50 1.90 -19.74
N ASP A 47 -6.77 3.16 -20.08
CA ASP A 47 -6.40 4.29 -19.23
C ASP A 47 -7.13 4.31 -17.89
N HIS A 48 -8.40 3.87 -17.83
CA HIS A 48 -9.13 3.78 -16.57
C HIS A 48 -8.51 2.76 -15.60
N LEU A 49 -7.84 1.72 -16.10
CA LEU A 49 -7.10 0.77 -15.26
C LEU A 49 -5.72 1.30 -14.88
N LYS A 50 -5.05 2.05 -15.76
CA LYS A 50 -3.78 2.72 -15.41
C LYS A 50 -3.94 3.63 -14.18
N LYS A 51 -5.11 4.24 -14.01
CA LYS A 51 -5.46 5.02 -12.81
C LYS A 51 -5.49 4.20 -11.52
N ILE A 52 -5.71 2.88 -11.59
CA ILE A 52 -5.62 1.97 -10.44
C ILE A 52 -4.17 1.46 -10.26
N LEU A 53 -3.42 1.31 -11.36
CA LEU A 53 -2.08 0.72 -11.38
C LEU A 53 -0.92 1.69 -11.09
N TYR A 54 -1.20 2.99 -10.97
CA TYR A 54 -0.17 4.03 -10.86
C TYR A 54 0.78 3.90 -9.66
N LEU A 55 0.33 3.29 -8.56
CA LEU A 55 1.21 2.96 -7.43
C LEU A 55 1.83 1.57 -7.62
N ASP A 56 0.99 0.56 -7.60
CA ASP A 56 1.35 -0.86 -7.72
C ASP A 56 0.11 -1.66 -8.17
N CYS A 57 0.31 -2.89 -8.63
CA CYS A 57 -0.72 -3.69 -9.29
C CYS A 57 -1.40 -4.67 -8.32
N PRO A 58 -2.74 -4.67 -8.19
CA PRO A 58 -3.45 -5.76 -7.53
C PRO A 58 -3.45 -7.04 -8.38
N ASP A 59 -3.73 -8.18 -7.77
CA ASP A 59 -3.75 -9.47 -8.47
C ASP A 59 -4.92 -9.62 -9.45
N ILE A 60 -6.09 -9.09 -9.09
CA ILE A 60 -7.29 -9.12 -9.93
C ILE A 60 -7.96 -7.74 -9.95
N ILE A 61 -8.39 -7.31 -11.13
CA ILE A 61 -9.37 -6.24 -11.32
C ILE A 61 -10.52 -6.78 -12.16
N VAL A 62 -11.74 -6.71 -11.65
CA VAL A 62 -12.95 -7.07 -12.39
C VAL A 62 -13.61 -5.77 -12.87
N GLU A 63 -13.96 -5.68 -14.14
CA GLU A 63 -14.72 -4.57 -14.72
C GLU A 63 -16.00 -5.08 -15.41
N LYS A 64 -17.01 -4.22 -15.47
CA LYS A 64 -18.23 -4.43 -16.23
C LYS A 64 -18.46 -3.20 -17.08
N ASP A 65 -18.63 -3.41 -18.39
CA ASP A 65 -18.93 -2.34 -19.35
C ASP A 65 -17.91 -1.17 -19.27
N PHE A 66 -16.62 -1.54 -19.17
CA PHE A 66 -15.46 -0.64 -19.02
C PHE A 66 -15.36 0.14 -17.71
N GLU A 67 -16.21 -0.15 -16.74
CA GLU A 67 -16.14 0.41 -15.39
C GLU A 67 -15.60 -0.64 -14.40
N PRO A 68 -14.50 -0.36 -13.67
CA PRO A 68 -13.98 -1.28 -12.65
C PRO A 68 -15.03 -1.53 -11.57
N VAL A 69 -15.32 -2.78 -11.22
CA VAL A 69 -16.31 -3.16 -10.21
C VAL A 69 -15.66 -3.38 -8.86
N PHE A 70 -14.55 -4.14 -8.82
CA PHE A 70 -13.75 -4.35 -7.61
C PHE A 70 -12.34 -4.83 -7.98
N SER A 71 -11.43 -4.77 -7.01
CA SER A 71 -10.08 -5.36 -7.09
C SER A 71 -9.80 -6.33 -5.93
N ILE A 72 -8.96 -7.33 -6.17
CA ILE A 72 -8.54 -8.30 -5.14
C ILE A 72 -7.01 -8.36 -5.13
N GLU A 73 -6.45 -8.37 -3.92
CA GLU A 73 -5.05 -8.65 -3.64
C GLU A 73 -4.98 -9.84 -2.69
N ASP A 74 -4.14 -10.83 -3.01
CA ASP A 74 -3.84 -11.93 -2.10
C ASP A 74 -2.36 -11.93 -1.71
N THR A 75 -2.08 -12.41 -0.51
CA THR A 75 -0.71 -12.66 -0.11
C THR A 75 -0.64 -13.78 0.89
N LYS A 76 0.52 -14.41 0.92
CA LYS A 76 0.89 -15.45 1.87
C LYS A 76 2.00 -14.97 2.79
N GLU A 77 2.34 -13.68 2.78
CA GLU A 77 3.44 -13.15 3.59
C GLU A 77 3.14 -13.20 5.08
N ALA A 78 4.20 -13.18 5.89
CA ALA A 78 4.08 -13.16 7.34
C ALA A 78 3.74 -11.74 7.85
N GLY A 79 2.83 -11.64 8.81
CA GLY A 79 2.09 -10.40 9.09
C GLY A 79 2.68 -9.40 10.08
N THR A 80 3.84 -9.67 10.67
CA THR A 80 4.38 -8.81 11.74
C THR A 80 4.99 -7.51 11.22
N GLY A 81 4.83 -6.44 12.01
CA GLY A 81 5.45 -5.14 11.77
C GLY A 81 5.01 -4.50 10.45
N HIS A 82 5.99 -4.09 9.64
CA HIS A 82 5.77 -3.43 8.34
C HIS A 82 5.14 -4.34 7.27
N ASN A 83 5.25 -5.66 7.42
CA ASN A 83 4.91 -6.60 6.34
C ASN A 83 3.41 -6.62 6.02
N ALA A 84 2.55 -6.44 7.03
CA ALA A 84 1.09 -6.32 6.83
C ALA A 84 0.70 -5.14 5.92
N PHE A 85 1.59 -4.16 5.79
CA PHE A 85 1.34 -2.95 4.99
C PHE A 85 2.01 -2.98 3.62
N GLN A 86 2.84 -3.99 3.31
CA GLN A 86 3.64 -4.04 2.07
C GLN A 86 2.81 -3.84 0.80
N ARG A 87 1.56 -4.32 0.79
CA ARG A 87 0.62 -4.21 -0.34
C ARG A 87 -0.38 -3.06 -0.20
N PHE A 88 -0.32 -2.29 0.88
CA PHE A 88 -1.32 -1.27 1.21
C PHE A 88 -1.46 -0.19 0.13
N ALA A 89 -0.37 0.19 -0.54
CA ALA A 89 -0.41 1.15 -1.65
C ALA A 89 -1.32 0.71 -2.82
N ARG A 90 -1.45 -0.60 -3.07
CA ARG A 90 -2.37 -1.16 -4.08
C ARG A 90 -3.83 -0.92 -3.69
N LEU A 91 -4.14 -1.15 -2.42
CA LEU A 91 -5.48 -0.96 -1.86
C LEU A 91 -5.87 0.53 -1.85
N ALA A 92 -4.92 1.39 -1.47
CA ALA A 92 -5.11 2.84 -1.52
C ALA A 92 -5.40 3.32 -2.94
N ALA A 93 -4.62 2.86 -3.94
CA ALA A 93 -4.83 3.22 -5.34
C ALA A 93 -6.23 2.83 -5.85
N SER A 94 -6.72 1.64 -5.50
CA SER A 94 -8.09 1.22 -5.82
C SER A 94 -9.13 2.13 -5.17
N ALA A 95 -9.01 2.39 -3.86
CA ALA A 95 -9.97 3.21 -3.13
C ALA A 95 -9.99 4.67 -3.61
N GLU A 96 -8.81 5.25 -3.90
CA GLU A 96 -8.65 6.59 -4.49
C GLU A 96 -9.38 6.75 -5.84
N ASN A 97 -9.56 5.64 -6.57
CA ASN A 97 -10.25 5.60 -7.86
C ASN A 97 -11.67 5.03 -7.77
N ASN A 98 -12.28 5.06 -6.58
CA ASN A 98 -13.63 4.55 -6.35
C ASN A 98 -13.80 3.08 -6.76
N VAL A 99 -12.81 2.24 -6.46
CA VAL A 99 -12.85 0.80 -6.72
C VAL A 99 -12.79 0.06 -5.38
N PRO A 100 -13.86 -0.64 -4.98
CA PRO A 100 -13.86 -1.53 -3.81
C PRO A 100 -12.70 -2.52 -3.87
N CYS A 101 -12.02 -2.73 -2.76
CA CYS A 101 -10.88 -3.63 -2.70
C CYS A 101 -11.01 -4.69 -1.59
N MET A 102 -10.68 -5.93 -1.93
CA MET A 102 -10.60 -7.04 -1.00
C MET A 102 -9.15 -7.47 -0.83
N TYR A 103 -8.72 -7.63 0.42
CA TYR A 103 -7.36 -8.02 0.77
C TYR A 103 -7.36 -9.35 1.52
N ILE A 104 -6.74 -10.38 0.95
CA ILE A 104 -6.63 -11.70 1.56
C ILE A 104 -5.24 -11.79 2.22
N TYR A 105 -5.21 -11.89 3.55
CA TYR A 105 -3.96 -11.89 4.32
C TYR A 105 -4.00 -12.91 5.47
N PRO A 106 -2.93 -13.70 5.72
CA PRO A 106 -2.94 -14.66 6.82
C PRO A 106 -3.11 -14.01 8.19
N GLU A 107 -4.02 -14.52 9.03
CA GLU A 107 -4.09 -14.07 10.43
C GLU A 107 -2.77 -14.32 11.16
N ALA A 108 -2.16 -15.48 10.89
CA ALA A 108 -0.80 -15.77 11.28
C ALA A 108 -0.16 -16.79 10.33
N LYS A 109 1.16 -16.82 10.31
CA LYS A 109 1.95 -17.77 9.53
C LYS A 109 3.08 -18.35 10.37
N ILE A 110 3.37 -19.63 10.22
CA ILE A 110 4.48 -20.26 10.95
C ILE A 110 5.81 -19.74 10.40
N ILE A 111 6.65 -19.26 11.30
CA ILE A 111 8.05 -18.94 11.04
C ILE A 111 8.95 -19.88 11.84
N SER A 112 10.01 -20.34 11.19
CA SER A 112 11.05 -21.17 11.80
C SER A 112 12.37 -20.41 11.69
N ARG A 113 13.02 -20.13 12.82
CA ARG A 113 14.39 -19.60 12.84
C ARG A 113 15.35 -20.73 13.18
N LYS A 114 16.61 -20.56 12.76
CA LYS A 114 17.68 -21.48 13.12
C LYS A 114 17.78 -21.51 14.65
N ASP A 115 17.78 -22.71 15.22
CA ASP A 115 17.91 -22.97 16.66
C ASP A 115 16.73 -22.52 17.56
N SER A 116 15.53 -22.36 17.01
CA SER A 116 14.31 -22.07 17.79
C SER A 116 13.12 -22.92 17.35
N ASN A 117 12.22 -23.22 18.28
CA ASN A 117 10.94 -23.83 17.96
C ASN A 117 10.13 -22.95 16.99
N PRO A 118 9.34 -23.55 16.08
CA PRO A 118 8.45 -22.80 15.19
C PRO A 118 7.49 -21.94 16.02
N THR A 119 7.16 -20.76 15.52
CA THR A 119 6.23 -19.83 16.18
C THR A 119 5.29 -19.22 15.15
N TRP A 120 4.11 -18.76 15.61
CA TRP A 120 3.16 -18.03 14.78
C TRP A 120 3.55 -16.55 14.68
N ASP A 121 3.80 -16.10 13.47
CA ASP A 121 3.98 -14.69 13.14
C ASP A 121 2.62 -14.07 12.82
N LYS A 122 2.05 -13.34 13.78
CA LYS A 122 0.68 -12.84 13.75
C LYS A 122 0.58 -11.53 12.97
N ILE A 123 -0.57 -11.31 12.34
CA ILE A 123 -0.88 -10.07 11.64
C ILE A 123 -0.84 -8.87 12.59
N ASN A 124 -0.24 -7.79 12.12
CA ASN A 124 -0.27 -6.52 12.81
C ASN A 124 -1.68 -5.92 12.79
N PRO A 125 -2.36 -5.76 13.95
CA PRO A 125 -3.75 -5.32 13.98
C PRO A 125 -3.97 -3.93 13.41
N LEU A 126 -2.95 -3.06 13.40
CA LEU A 126 -3.04 -1.71 12.88
C LEU A 126 -3.57 -1.64 11.43
N ILE A 127 -3.38 -2.68 10.62
CA ILE A 127 -3.95 -2.77 9.27
C ILE A 127 -5.47 -2.58 9.24
N PHE A 128 -6.20 -3.11 10.24
CA PHE A 128 -7.66 -2.99 10.32
C PHE A 128 -8.10 -1.54 10.53
N LYS A 129 -7.44 -0.84 11.47
CA LYS A 129 -7.73 0.58 11.77
C LYS A 129 -7.39 1.47 10.57
N THR A 130 -6.29 1.20 9.88
CA THR A 130 -5.89 1.95 8.69
C THR A 130 -6.84 1.70 7.50
N LEU A 131 -7.25 0.46 7.24
CA LEU A 131 -8.28 0.16 6.23
C LEU A 131 -9.61 0.84 6.55
N ASN A 132 -10.02 0.86 7.82
CA ASN A 132 -11.23 1.58 8.23
C ASN A 132 -11.14 3.10 8.00
N LYS A 133 -9.96 3.71 8.22
CA LYS A 133 -9.72 5.13 7.87
C LYS A 133 -9.82 5.36 6.35
N LEU A 134 -9.21 4.47 5.56
CA LEU A 134 -9.32 4.50 4.09
C LEU A 134 -10.78 4.46 3.62
N MET A 135 -11.57 3.52 4.16
CA MET A 135 -13.01 3.41 3.87
C MET A 135 -13.79 4.67 4.24
N ASN A 136 -13.46 5.31 5.37
CA ASN A 136 -14.12 6.53 5.80
C ASN A 136 -13.86 7.73 4.88
N LEU A 137 -12.62 7.89 4.42
CA LEU A 137 -12.22 9.00 3.57
C LEU A 137 -12.83 8.90 2.17
N TYR A 138 -12.75 7.72 1.55
CA TYR A 138 -13.24 7.54 0.18
C TYR A 138 -14.69 7.11 0.08
N ARG A 139 -15.29 6.63 1.18
CA ARG A 139 -16.62 6.02 1.20
C ARG A 139 -16.74 4.79 0.30
N ILE A 140 -15.65 4.02 0.22
CA ILE A 140 -15.53 2.82 -0.62
C ILE A 140 -15.12 1.64 0.26
N PRO A 141 -15.68 0.43 0.07
CA PRO A 141 -15.25 -0.75 0.83
C PRO A 141 -13.78 -1.12 0.57
N SER A 142 -13.03 -1.28 1.66
CA SER A 142 -11.64 -1.77 1.67
C SER A 142 -11.52 -2.82 2.76
N LEU A 143 -11.79 -4.07 2.40
CA LEU A 143 -12.08 -5.14 3.35
C LEU A 143 -10.95 -6.17 3.40
N LEU A 144 -10.57 -6.60 4.61
CA LEU A 144 -9.60 -7.67 4.82
C LEU A 144 -10.33 -8.99 5.10
N PHE A 145 -9.83 -10.09 4.57
CA PHE A 145 -10.26 -11.46 4.86
C PHE A 145 -9.05 -12.28 5.27
N TYR A 146 -9.21 -13.19 6.23
CA TYR A 146 -8.08 -14.02 6.60
C TYR A 146 -7.80 -15.07 5.54
N TYR A 147 -6.54 -15.15 5.11
CA TYR A 147 -6.04 -16.32 4.40
C TYR A 147 -6.17 -17.52 5.37
N PRO A 148 -6.86 -18.61 4.98
CA PRO A 148 -7.08 -19.77 5.81
C PRO A 148 -5.78 -20.34 6.41
N SER A 149 -5.78 -20.62 7.71
CA SER A 149 -4.61 -21.17 8.41
C SER A 149 -5.02 -22.04 9.60
N ASP A 150 -4.09 -22.87 10.05
CA ASP A 150 -4.21 -23.71 11.24
C ASP A 150 -4.07 -22.91 12.56
N PHE A 151 -3.84 -21.59 12.47
CA PHE A 151 -3.46 -20.76 13.61
C PHE A 151 -4.42 -20.88 14.79
N ARG A 152 -5.72 -20.74 14.55
CA ARG A 152 -6.74 -20.75 15.62
C ARG A 152 -6.87 -22.11 16.32
N GLU A 153 -6.55 -23.20 15.62
CA GLU A 153 -6.61 -24.57 16.14
C GLU A 153 -5.31 -24.93 16.91
N HIS A 154 -4.19 -24.32 16.52
CA HIS A 154 -2.85 -24.67 17.00
C HIS A 154 -2.08 -23.45 17.57
N VAL A 155 -2.77 -22.52 18.24
CA VAL A 155 -2.19 -21.25 18.72
C VAL A 155 -0.91 -21.44 19.55
N ASN A 156 -0.92 -22.43 20.44
CA ASN A 156 0.17 -22.70 21.38
C ASN A 156 1.09 -23.86 20.93
N THR A 157 0.75 -24.56 19.85
CA THR A 157 1.44 -25.76 19.37
C THR A 157 1.65 -25.70 17.84
N PRO A 158 2.35 -24.66 17.33
CA PRO A 158 2.61 -24.52 15.88
C PRO A 158 3.29 -25.75 15.27
N GLU A 159 4.07 -26.49 16.04
CA GLU A 159 4.72 -27.73 15.62
C GLU A 159 3.74 -28.87 15.27
N SER A 160 2.52 -28.83 15.82
CA SER A 160 1.44 -29.80 15.59
C SER A 160 0.52 -29.42 14.42
N SER A 161 0.73 -28.27 13.77
CA SER A 161 -0.04 -27.85 12.60
C SER A 161 0.02 -28.90 11.50
N ILE A 162 -1.14 -29.29 11.00
CA ILE A 162 -1.30 -30.25 9.89
C ILE A 162 -0.61 -29.69 8.64
N HIS A 163 -0.77 -28.39 8.38
CA HIS A 163 -0.22 -27.68 7.24
C HIS A 163 1.14 -27.05 7.51
N LYS A 164 1.93 -27.58 8.46
CA LYS A 164 3.25 -27.04 8.83
C LYS A 164 4.21 -26.88 7.64
N LYS A 165 4.15 -27.76 6.64
CA LYS A 165 4.96 -27.67 5.40
C LYS A 165 4.66 -26.39 4.61
N ASP A 166 3.40 -25.97 4.60
CA ASP A 166 2.91 -24.75 3.98
C ASP A 166 2.89 -23.57 4.98
N LYS A 167 3.72 -23.67 6.03
CA LYS A 167 3.84 -22.67 7.09
C LYS A 167 2.49 -22.41 7.80
N GLY A 168 1.67 -23.46 7.93
CA GLY A 168 0.38 -23.44 8.60
C GLY A 168 -0.77 -22.88 7.76
N LEU A 169 -0.55 -22.58 6.48
CA LEU A 169 -1.59 -22.06 5.58
C LEU A 169 -2.41 -23.21 4.97
N LYS A 170 -3.74 -23.07 4.97
CA LYS A 170 -4.65 -24.03 4.33
C LYS A 170 -4.81 -23.63 2.85
N LEU A 171 -4.27 -24.45 1.96
CA LEU A 171 -4.30 -24.24 0.52
C LEU A 171 -5.39 -25.11 -0.12
N SER A 172 -5.91 -24.66 -1.26
CA SER A 172 -6.85 -25.47 -2.02
C SER A 172 -6.22 -26.80 -2.46
N LYS A 173 -7.04 -27.85 -2.43
CA LYS A 173 -6.71 -29.18 -2.97
C LYS A 173 -7.09 -29.33 -4.44
N ASN A 174 -7.82 -28.37 -5.02
CA ASN A 174 -8.23 -28.41 -6.41
C ASN A 174 -7.04 -28.07 -7.32
N LEU A 175 -6.78 -28.93 -8.29
CA LEU A 175 -5.68 -28.77 -9.24
C LEU A 175 -5.83 -27.53 -10.14
N ASN A 176 -7.07 -27.08 -10.38
CA ASN A 176 -7.34 -25.91 -11.22
C ASN A 176 -6.88 -24.59 -10.59
N TYR A 177 -6.79 -24.55 -9.25
CA TYR A 177 -6.38 -23.35 -8.53
C TYR A 177 -5.31 -23.63 -7.47
N LEU A 178 -4.30 -24.42 -7.86
CA LEU A 178 -3.12 -24.70 -7.05
C LEU A 178 -2.50 -23.43 -6.47
N GLY A 179 -2.25 -23.48 -5.17
CA GLY A 179 -1.70 -22.37 -4.41
C GLY A 179 -2.72 -21.29 -4.02
N CYS A 180 -4.00 -21.40 -4.36
CA CYS A 180 -5.02 -20.52 -3.81
C CYS A 180 -5.40 -20.92 -2.36
N PRO A 181 -6.09 -20.04 -1.62
CA PRO A 181 -6.72 -20.39 -0.34
C PRO A 181 -7.63 -21.62 -0.44
N ASP A 182 -7.82 -22.35 0.67
CA ASP A 182 -8.89 -23.35 0.75
C ASP A 182 -10.28 -22.69 0.56
N GLU A 183 -10.92 -23.01 -0.56
CA GLU A 183 -12.23 -22.50 -0.97
C GLU A 183 -13.36 -22.87 0.01
N ASN A 184 -13.16 -23.93 0.80
CA ASN A 184 -14.16 -24.40 1.74
C ASN A 184 -14.10 -23.70 3.10
N ASP A 185 -13.02 -22.95 3.37
CA ASP A 185 -12.85 -22.21 4.60
C ASP A 185 -13.94 -21.13 4.77
N SER A 186 -14.32 -20.91 6.02
CA SER A 186 -15.36 -19.94 6.38
C SER A 186 -15.03 -18.51 5.94
N GLU A 187 -13.75 -18.11 5.95
CA GLU A 187 -13.30 -16.78 5.53
C GLU A 187 -13.39 -16.60 4.02
N MET A 188 -13.05 -17.62 3.24
CA MET A 188 -13.20 -17.58 1.77
C MET A 188 -14.67 -17.58 1.38
N LYS A 189 -15.53 -18.36 2.06
CA LYS A 189 -16.98 -18.28 1.87
C LYS A 189 -17.56 -16.91 2.19
N LYS A 190 -17.00 -16.17 3.17
CA LYS A 190 -17.40 -14.77 3.43
C LYS A 190 -16.96 -13.85 2.31
N LEU A 191 -15.72 -13.99 1.83
CA LEU A 191 -15.21 -13.23 0.68
C LEU A 191 -16.10 -13.43 -0.56
N PHE A 192 -16.43 -14.68 -0.91
CA PHE A 192 -17.27 -14.96 -2.08
C PHE A 192 -18.66 -14.34 -1.93
N LYS A 193 -19.28 -14.42 -0.75
CA LYS A 193 -20.56 -13.74 -0.49
C LYS A 193 -20.50 -12.22 -0.63
N ILE A 194 -19.39 -11.60 -0.23
CA ILE A 194 -19.16 -10.16 -0.42
C ILE A 194 -19.03 -9.84 -1.91
N ILE A 195 -18.28 -10.64 -2.66
CA ILE A 195 -18.13 -10.48 -4.12
C ILE A 195 -19.49 -10.62 -4.82
N ASP A 196 -20.24 -11.67 -4.49
CA ASP A 196 -21.58 -11.91 -5.02
C ASP A 196 -22.53 -10.74 -4.71
N CYS A 197 -22.44 -10.19 -3.50
CA CYS A 197 -23.18 -8.99 -3.14
C CYS A 197 -22.83 -7.79 -4.03
N ILE A 198 -21.54 -7.55 -4.30
CA ILE A 198 -21.10 -6.46 -5.18
C ILE A 198 -21.60 -6.67 -6.61
N ILE A 199 -21.53 -7.91 -7.12
CA ILE A 199 -22.04 -8.28 -8.45
C ILE A 199 -23.53 -8.01 -8.54
N LEU A 200 -24.32 -8.48 -7.58
CA LEU A 200 -25.78 -8.29 -7.56
C LEU A 200 -26.17 -6.82 -7.48
N GLU A 201 -25.52 -6.01 -6.65
CA GLU A 201 -25.75 -4.56 -6.58
C GLU A 201 -25.43 -3.89 -7.92
N THR A 202 -24.36 -4.33 -8.59
CA THR A 202 -23.93 -3.82 -9.90
C THR A 202 -24.89 -4.21 -11.02
N GLU A 203 -25.47 -5.41 -10.98
CA GLU A 203 -26.49 -5.86 -11.94
C GLU A 203 -27.83 -5.14 -11.75
N ASN A 204 -28.25 -4.93 -10.50
CA ASN A 204 -29.55 -4.32 -10.19
C ASN A 204 -29.58 -2.81 -10.45
N LYS A 205 -28.42 -2.14 -10.43
CA LYS A 205 -28.30 -0.68 -10.56
C LYS A 205 -27.43 -0.35 -11.76
N SER A 206 -26.31 0.31 -11.52
CA SER A 206 -25.19 0.51 -12.44
C SER A 206 -23.91 0.42 -11.60
N VAL A 207 -22.75 0.22 -12.24
CA VAL A 207 -21.46 0.12 -11.51
C VAL A 207 -21.24 1.33 -10.60
N LEU A 208 -21.48 2.55 -11.11
CA LEU A 208 -21.29 3.79 -10.35
C LEU A 208 -22.24 3.89 -9.14
N LYS A 209 -23.55 3.69 -9.37
CA LYS A 209 -24.55 3.77 -8.28
C LYS A 209 -24.35 2.67 -7.24
N ALA A 210 -23.97 1.47 -7.66
CA ALA A 210 -23.71 0.37 -6.76
C ALA A 210 -22.58 0.74 -5.79
N LYS A 211 -21.44 1.23 -6.30
CA LYS A 211 -20.27 1.62 -5.50
C LYS A 211 -20.60 2.63 -4.40
N ASP A 212 -21.36 3.67 -4.73
CA ASP A 212 -21.73 4.74 -3.79
C ASP A 212 -22.55 4.21 -2.60
N GLU A 213 -23.26 3.11 -2.78
CA GLU A 213 -24.17 2.54 -1.79
C GLU A 213 -23.63 1.28 -1.09
N LEU A 214 -22.48 0.73 -1.53
CA LEU A 214 -21.95 -0.53 -1.00
C LEU A 214 -21.71 -0.51 0.52
N LEU A 215 -21.27 0.62 1.09
CA LEU A 215 -21.08 0.73 2.53
C LEU A 215 -22.39 0.73 3.34
N ASN A 216 -23.52 1.02 2.69
CA ASN A 216 -24.84 0.91 3.31
C ASN A 216 -25.37 -0.53 3.30
N ASN A 217 -24.77 -1.41 2.49
CA ASN A 217 -25.14 -2.82 2.47
C ASN A 217 -24.78 -3.49 3.80
N ARG A 218 -25.78 -4.14 4.41
CA ARG A 218 -25.66 -4.76 5.74
C ARG A 218 -24.53 -5.80 5.81
N LEU A 219 -24.31 -6.57 4.75
CA LEU A 219 -23.30 -7.62 4.72
C LEU A 219 -21.89 -7.03 4.73
N ILE A 220 -21.65 -5.95 3.97
CA ILE A 220 -20.39 -5.20 3.96
C ILE A 220 -20.17 -4.48 5.29
N ASN A 221 -21.20 -3.83 5.84
CA ASN A 221 -21.12 -3.12 7.11
C ASN A 221 -20.81 -4.07 8.28
N ASN A 222 -21.46 -5.25 8.33
CA ASN A 222 -21.15 -6.27 9.33
C ASN A 222 -19.69 -6.74 9.26
N HIS A 223 -19.15 -6.94 8.05
CA HIS A 223 -17.75 -7.34 7.87
C HIS A 223 -16.78 -6.23 8.31
N ARG A 224 -17.11 -4.98 8.01
CA ARG A 224 -16.37 -3.81 8.52
C ARG A 224 -16.37 -3.76 10.06
N ASN A 225 -17.50 -4.03 10.70
CA ASN A 225 -17.59 -4.08 12.17
C ASN A 225 -16.76 -5.23 12.74
N TRP A 226 -16.74 -6.38 12.06
CA TRP A 226 -15.85 -7.48 12.41
C TRP A 226 -14.37 -7.07 12.32
N MET A 227 -13.93 -6.37 11.27
CA MET A 227 -12.55 -5.86 11.18
C MET A 227 -12.20 -4.92 12.35
N LEU A 228 -13.12 -4.04 12.75
CA LEU A 228 -12.92 -3.18 13.93
C LEU A 228 -12.84 -4.00 15.23
N HIS A 229 -13.65 -5.05 15.36
CA HIS A 229 -13.55 -5.96 16.49
C HIS A 229 -12.21 -6.71 16.52
N GLU A 230 -11.71 -7.18 15.37
CA GLU A 230 -10.37 -7.79 15.26
C GLU A 230 -9.27 -6.80 15.68
N TYR A 231 -9.40 -5.52 15.35
CA TYR A 231 -8.48 -4.48 15.83
C TYR A 231 -8.44 -4.42 17.36
N TYR A 232 -9.59 -4.17 18.00
CA TYR A 232 -9.66 -3.94 19.44
C TYR A 232 -9.37 -5.20 20.27
N SER A 233 -9.76 -6.38 19.77
CA SER A 233 -9.46 -7.64 20.45
C SER A 233 -7.97 -7.98 20.44
N LYS A 234 -7.24 -7.65 19.35
CA LYS A 234 -5.81 -7.89 19.21
C LYS A 234 -4.93 -6.76 19.77
N ASN A 235 -5.49 -5.56 19.94
CA ASN A 235 -4.81 -4.39 20.50
C ASN A 235 -5.70 -3.64 21.51
N PRO A 236 -6.05 -4.26 22.66
CA PRO A 236 -7.02 -3.70 23.61
C PRO A 236 -6.58 -2.37 24.22
N SER A 237 -5.27 -2.16 24.34
CA SER A 237 -4.67 -0.94 24.89
C SER A 237 -4.46 0.16 23.86
N ASP A 238 -4.88 -0.04 22.60
CA ASP A 238 -4.66 0.88 21.46
C ASP A 238 -3.19 1.31 21.31
N THR A 239 -2.25 0.42 21.67
CA THR A 239 -0.82 0.75 21.64
C THR A 239 -0.31 0.88 20.20
N PRO A 240 0.57 1.87 19.91
CA PRO A 240 1.19 1.98 18.60
C PRO A 240 2.02 0.73 18.28
N SER A 241 1.88 0.23 17.06
CA SER A 241 2.75 -0.81 16.49
C SER A 241 3.49 -0.24 15.27
N SER A 242 4.57 -0.90 14.85
CA SER A 242 5.24 -0.58 13.58
C SER A 242 4.21 -0.54 12.43
N PRO A 243 4.25 0.43 11.50
CA PRO A 243 5.31 1.43 11.33
C PRO A 243 5.22 2.65 12.25
N LEU A 244 4.15 2.85 13.02
CA LEU A 244 3.96 4.06 13.83
C LEU A 244 5.01 4.21 14.93
N THR A 245 5.50 3.11 15.50
CA THR A 245 6.62 3.12 16.47
C THR A 245 7.93 3.65 15.88
N ASN A 246 8.05 3.70 14.55
CA ASN A 246 9.19 4.23 13.83
C ASN A 246 8.93 5.66 13.31
N THR A 247 7.89 6.32 13.83
CA THR A 247 7.58 7.71 13.50
C THR A 247 7.84 8.63 14.67
N VAL A 248 8.16 9.88 14.36
CA VAL A 248 8.23 10.97 15.33
C VAL A 248 7.43 12.16 14.79
N GLU A 249 6.70 12.83 15.66
CA GLU A 249 5.97 14.06 15.33
C GLU A 249 6.73 15.27 15.88
N ILE A 250 6.99 16.25 15.02
CA ILE A 250 7.69 17.48 15.38
C ILE A 250 6.97 18.71 14.82
N PRO A 251 7.13 19.90 15.41
CA PRO A 251 6.65 21.12 14.79
C PRO A 251 7.33 21.34 13.44
N THR A 252 6.56 21.69 12.40
CA THR A 252 7.07 21.80 11.02
C THR A 252 8.22 22.79 10.87
N LYS A 253 8.29 23.83 11.72
CA LYS A 253 9.43 24.75 11.75
C LYS A 253 10.79 24.04 11.90
N TYR A 254 10.85 22.88 12.57
CA TYR A 254 12.09 22.12 12.73
C TYR A 254 12.57 21.52 11.42
N LEU A 255 11.63 21.00 10.62
CA LEU A 255 11.91 20.53 9.26
C LEU A 255 12.36 21.70 8.36
N LEU A 256 11.65 22.83 8.44
CA LEU A 256 11.99 24.02 7.63
C LEU A 256 13.39 24.55 7.96
N ASN A 257 13.75 24.62 9.25
CA ASN A 257 15.09 25.03 9.68
C ASN A 257 16.18 24.08 9.16
N TYR A 258 15.90 22.78 9.10
CA TYR A 258 16.82 21.81 8.48
C TYR A 258 16.95 22.02 6.97
N LEU A 259 15.84 22.29 6.27
CA LEU A 259 15.83 22.50 4.82
C LEU A 259 16.33 23.89 4.41
N ASN A 260 16.42 24.86 5.32
CA ASN A 260 16.90 26.22 5.07
C ASN A 260 18.31 26.26 4.45
N GLN A 261 19.13 25.22 4.69
CA GLN A 261 20.43 25.08 4.02
C GLN A 261 20.36 25.01 2.48
N TYR A 262 19.17 24.74 1.92
CA TYR A 262 18.91 24.70 0.48
C TYR A 262 18.25 26.00 -0.05
N GLU A 263 17.86 26.93 0.81
CA GLU A 263 17.34 28.24 0.40
C GLU A 263 18.49 29.20 0.01
N ASN A 264 18.20 30.15 -0.88
CA ASN A 264 19.13 31.21 -1.27
C ASN A 264 18.36 32.46 -1.76
N GLN A 265 19.05 33.46 -2.30
CA GLN A 265 18.40 34.71 -2.76
C GLN A 265 17.39 34.49 -3.89
N GLU A 266 17.55 33.44 -4.71
CA GLU A 266 16.69 33.12 -5.86
C GLU A 266 15.60 32.09 -5.52
N TYR A 267 15.67 31.45 -4.36
CA TYR A 267 14.79 30.33 -4.01
C TYR A 267 14.49 30.23 -2.52
N GLN A 268 13.19 30.10 -2.23
CA GLN A 268 12.66 29.76 -0.90
C GLN A 268 11.71 28.57 -1.03
N ILE A 269 11.66 27.75 0.02
CA ILE A 269 10.77 26.58 0.12
C ILE A 269 9.32 27.05 -0.03
N GLY A 270 8.54 26.30 -0.80
CA GLY A 270 7.16 26.66 -1.12
C GLY A 270 6.18 26.55 0.06
N GLU A 271 4.92 26.87 -0.23
CA GLU A 271 3.86 27.01 0.79
C GLU A 271 3.36 25.67 1.34
N LEU A 272 3.46 24.57 0.56
CA LEU A 272 2.85 23.30 0.97
C LEU A 272 3.34 22.82 2.33
N LEU A 273 4.66 22.78 2.56
CA LEU A 273 5.20 22.39 3.86
C LEU A 273 4.79 23.39 4.95
N LYS A 274 4.89 24.69 4.64
CA LYS A 274 4.58 25.80 5.57
C LYS A 274 3.11 25.87 5.99
N SER A 275 2.21 25.28 5.18
CA SER A 275 0.77 25.31 5.42
C SER A 275 0.31 24.47 6.62
N ARG A 276 1.21 23.66 7.21
CA ARG A 276 0.89 22.72 8.30
C ARG A 276 1.76 22.98 9.51
N GLU A 277 1.16 22.84 10.69
CA GLU A 277 1.84 23.11 11.96
C GLU A 277 2.83 22.00 12.35
N ASN A 278 2.51 20.75 12.01
CA ASN A 278 3.25 19.58 12.45
C ASN A 278 3.67 18.68 11.28
N THR A 279 4.78 17.96 11.50
CA THR A 279 5.39 17.01 10.58
C THR A 279 5.52 15.67 11.27
N VAL A 280 5.00 14.61 10.62
CA VAL A 280 5.29 13.21 10.98
C VAL A 280 6.47 12.74 10.14
N ILE A 281 7.54 12.31 10.80
CA ILE A 281 8.73 11.76 10.14
C ILE A 281 8.82 10.27 10.38
N TYR A 282 8.81 9.49 9.29
CA TYR A 282 9.02 8.05 9.31
C TYR A 282 10.49 7.72 9.11
N GLN A 283 11.07 7.04 10.10
CA GLN A 283 12.51 6.76 10.21
C GLN A 283 12.85 5.36 9.72
N VAL A 284 13.71 5.28 8.70
CA VAL A 284 14.13 4.03 8.07
C VAL A 284 15.66 3.94 8.00
N ASP A 285 16.27 3.31 9.01
CA ASP A 285 17.72 3.03 9.01
C ASP A 285 18.05 1.69 8.33
N ALA A 286 17.79 1.64 7.03
CA ALA A 286 18.02 0.48 6.18
C ALA A 286 18.66 0.88 4.85
N LYS A 287 19.19 -0.11 4.10
CA LYS A 287 19.57 0.11 2.70
C LYS A 287 18.34 0.51 1.88
N PHE A 288 18.53 1.40 0.91
CA PHE A 288 17.46 1.81 -0.01
C PHE A 288 16.86 0.59 -0.73
N ARG A 289 15.57 0.38 -0.52
CA ARG A 289 14.82 -0.74 -1.12
C ARG A 289 13.35 -0.35 -1.27
N GLY A 290 12.61 -1.13 -2.07
CA GLY A 290 11.15 -1.12 -2.05
C GLY A 290 10.64 -1.74 -0.77
N ASP A 291 10.19 -2.97 -0.81
CA ASP A 291 9.45 -3.53 0.32
C ASP A 291 10.27 -3.67 1.62
N PRO A 292 9.65 -3.46 2.80
CA PRO A 292 8.21 -3.20 3.02
C PRO A 292 7.85 -1.70 3.11
N TYR A 293 8.82 -0.80 2.99
CA TYR A 293 8.68 0.61 3.39
C TYR A 293 7.70 1.47 2.58
N PRO A 294 7.50 1.28 1.25
CA PRO A 294 6.54 2.05 0.48
C PRO A 294 5.11 1.85 0.98
N GLY A 295 4.75 0.61 1.26
CA GLY A 295 3.44 0.27 1.80
C GLY A 295 3.24 0.78 3.23
N ALA A 296 4.30 0.75 4.05
CA ALA A 296 4.29 1.35 5.39
C ALA A 296 4.14 2.89 5.35
N LEU A 297 4.82 3.57 4.42
CA LEU A 297 4.67 5.02 4.23
C LEU A 297 3.23 5.37 3.84
N ALA A 298 2.65 4.61 2.91
CA ALA A 298 1.26 4.75 2.53
C ALA A 298 0.31 4.55 3.73
N SER A 299 0.56 3.55 4.58
CA SER A 299 -0.29 3.31 5.74
C SER A 299 -0.17 4.41 6.81
N ILE A 300 1.03 4.98 7.03
CA ILE A 300 1.24 6.13 7.92
C ILE A 300 0.47 7.35 7.40
N ASP A 301 0.47 7.60 6.09
CA ASP A 301 -0.26 8.72 5.50
C ASP A 301 -1.75 8.69 5.87
N TYR A 302 -2.40 7.58 5.56
CA TYR A 302 -3.82 7.37 5.86
C TYR A 302 -4.13 7.28 7.34
N HIS A 303 -3.16 6.82 8.15
CA HIS A 303 -3.36 6.71 9.58
C HIS A 303 -3.18 8.04 10.30
N SER A 304 -2.12 8.79 10.00
CA SER A 304 -1.62 9.85 10.86
C SER A 304 -1.67 11.24 10.25
N CYS A 305 -1.84 11.37 8.93
CA CYS A 305 -1.70 12.66 8.24
C CYS A 305 -2.94 13.07 7.44
N ARG A 306 -3.73 12.13 6.89
CA ARG A 306 -4.88 12.49 6.03
C ARG A 306 -6.14 12.80 6.81
N THR A 307 -6.77 13.91 6.43
CA THR A 307 -8.13 14.26 6.85
C THR A 307 -9.13 14.28 5.69
N GLY A 308 -8.64 14.38 4.45
CA GLY A 308 -9.44 14.30 3.22
C GLY A 308 -8.91 13.31 2.16
N LYS A 309 -9.43 13.43 0.94
CA LYS A 309 -9.17 12.52 -0.19
C LYS A 309 -7.84 12.79 -0.89
N THR A 310 -7.33 14.01 -0.83
CA THR A 310 -6.05 14.38 -1.45
C THR A 310 -4.94 14.55 -0.43
N PHE A 311 -3.70 14.59 -0.90
CA PHE A 311 -2.54 14.88 -0.05
C PHE A 311 -2.53 16.33 0.44
N GLU A 312 -3.27 17.23 -0.22
CA GLU A 312 -3.38 18.64 0.18
C GLU A 312 -4.21 18.76 1.45
N GLU A 313 -5.25 17.92 1.59
CA GLU A 313 -6.14 17.81 2.75
C GLU A 313 -5.51 17.03 3.94
N ARG A 314 -4.17 17.06 4.06
CA ARG A 314 -3.47 16.56 5.25
C ARG A 314 -3.38 17.65 6.32
N ASP A 315 -3.55 17.26 7.58
CA ASP A 315 -3.30 18.14 8.72
C ASP A 315 -1.82 18.18 9.12
N LYS A 316 -1.03 17.18 8.70
CA LYS A 316 0.40 17.06 8.97
C LYS A 316 1.22 16.75 7.72
N ASN A 317 2.43 17.28 7.66
CA ASN A 317 3.40 16.88 6.63
C ASN A 317 3.86 15.44 6.87
N LEU A 318 4.04 14.68 5.78
CA LEU A 318 4.62 13.33 5.86
C LEU A 318 6.03 13.31 5.26
N VAL A 319 7.02 12.98 6.08
CA VAL A 319 8.42 12.93 5.68
C VAL A 319 8.98 11.52 5.82
N LEU A 320 9.72 11.06 4.80
CA LEU A 320 10.48 9.81 4.87
C LEU A 320 11.96 10.13 5.12
N ALA A 321 12.51 9.67 6.24
CA ALA A 321 13.92 9.85 6.56
C ALA A 321 14.68 8.52 6.45
N TRP A 322 15.69 8.46 5.58
CA TRP A 322 16.57 7.30 5.45
C TRP A 322 17.68 7.30 6.51
N GLY A 323 17.26 7.23 7.77
CA GLY A 323 18.10 7.24 8.96
C GLY A 323 17.26 7.39 10.23
N VAL A 324 17.93 7.66 11.34
CA VAL A 324 17.36 8.04 12.63
C VAL A 324 17.59 9.53 12.84
N ILE A 325 16.59 10.22 13.36
CA ILE A 325 16.62 11.65 13.61
C ILE A 325 16.84 11.92 15.09
N ASP A 326 17.81 12.77 15.37
CA ASP A 326 17.97 13.43 16.66
C ASP A 326 17.38 14.84 16.58
N ILE A 327 16.51 15.19 17.52
CA ILE A 327 15.85 16.50 17.55
C ILE A 327 16.71 17.49 18.35
N ASP A 328 17.15 18.55 17.70
CA ASP A 328 17.85 19.66 18.37
C ASP A 328 16.82 20.71 18.78
N HIS A 329 16.41 20.65 20.06
CA HIS A 329 15.46 21.60 20.62
C HIS A 329 16.03 23.02 20.79
N SER A 330 17.34 23.17 20.91
CA SER A 330 18.01 24.47 21.10
C SER A 330 18.02 25.27 19.81
N ASN A 331 18.44 24.64 18.71
CA ASN A 331 18.45 25.26 17.39
C ASN A 331 17.14 25.07 16.63
N GLN A 332 16.17 24.38 17.24
CA GLN A 332 14.88 24.04 16.65
C GLN A 332 15.04 23.41 15.25
N THR A 333 15.91 22.40 15.14
CA THR A 333 16.23 21.71 13.89
C THR A 333 16.34 20.20 14.13
N ILE A 334 16.63 19.45 13.07
CA ILE A 334 16.85 18.00 13.14
C ILE A 334 18.25 17.64 12.66
N ILE A 335 18.81 16.57 13.21
CA ILE A 335 20.08 15.97 12.78
C ILE A 335 19.77 14.55 12.31
N LEU A 336 20.16 14.24 11.07
CA LEU A 336 19.89 12.93 10.46
C LEU A 336 21.14 12.06 10.47
N ASN A 337 21.06 10.93 11.17
CA ASN A 337 22.14 9.95 11.29
C ASN A 337 21.73 8.62 10.64
N SER A 338 22.64 7.94 9.91
CA SER A 338 22.36 6.64 9.30
C SER A 338 23.48 5.64 9.56
N SER A 339 23.15 4.50 10.18
CA SER A 339 24.12 3.41 10.37
C SER A 339 24.39 2.67 9.05
N LYS A 340 23.48 2.76 8.08
CA LYS A 340 23.57 2.08 6.78
C LYS A 340 24.17 2.94 5.67
N ARG A 341 24.46 4.23 5.94
CA ARG A 341 25.03 5.20 4.99
C ARG A 341 24.24 5.26 3.68
N THR A 342 22.91 5.19 3.78
CA THR A 342 22.04 5.31 2.61
C THR A 342 22.11 6.75 2.10
N SER A 343 22.46 6.88 0.82
CA SER A 343 22.70 8.16 0.16
C SER A 343 21.56 8.52 -0.79
N ILE A 344 21.32 9.81 -1.00
CA ILE A 344 20.41 10.32 -2.03
C ILE A 344 20.74 9.75 -3.42
N LYS A 345 22.02 9.44 -3.68
CA LYS A 345 22.45 8.78 -4.93
C LYS A 345 21.71 7.47 -5.17
N SER A 346 21.37 6.71 -4.12
CA SER A 346 20.62 5.45 -4.27
C SER A 346 19.22 5.68 -4.85
N PHE A 347 18.57 6.78 -4.48
CA PHE A 347 17.29 7.20 -5.06
C PHE A 347 17.48 7.65 -6.52
N MET A 348 18.49 8.48 -6.77
CA MET A 348 18.78 9.01 -8.11
C MET A 348 19.17 7.89 -9.09
N ASP A 349 19.95 6.91 -8.68
CA ASP A 349 20.33 5.77 -9.51
C ASP A 349 19.11 4.91 -9.87
N LYS A 350 18.12 4.81 -8.98
CA LYS A 350 16.83 4.15 -9.27
C LYS A 350 15.98 4.93 -10.25
N VAL A 351 16.00 6.26 -10.17
CA VAL A 351 15.39 7.13 -11.18
C VAL A 351 16.11 6.95 -12.52
N LYS A 352 17.45 7.01 -12.56
CA LYS A 352 18.26 6.89 -13.79
C LYS A 352 18.21 5.54 -14.46
N ASN A 353 18.14 4.45 -13.70
CA ASN A 353 17.91 3.14 -14.31
C ASN A 353 16.55 3.07 -15.02
N SER A 354 15.64 4.00 -14.69
CA SER A 354 14.39 4.22 -15.42
C SER A 354 14.56 5.19 -16.62
N ASP A 355 15.68 5.92 -16.74
CA ASP A 355 15.99 6.90 -17.81
C ASP A 355 16.39 6.27 -19.15
N SER A 356 16.68 4.97 -19.24
CA SER A 356 16.66 4.30 -20.56
C SER A 356 15.30 4.44 -21.28
N ARG A 357 14.28 4.96 -20.56
CA ARG A 357 12.91 5.18 -20.98
C ARG A 357 12.38 6.60 -20.64
N SER A 358 13.23 7.55 -20.21
CA SER A 358 12.83 8.94 -19.93
C SER A 358 13.99 9.96 -20.00
N LEU A 359 13.72 11.20 -20.41
CA LEU A 359 14.70 12.24 -20.77
C LEU A 359 15.20 13.09 -19.56
N THR A 360 15.75 12.50 -18.49
CA THR A 360 16.29 13.26 -17.35
C THR A 360 17.77 12.97 -17.03
N SER A 361 18.70 13.52 -17.81
CA SER A 361 20.14 13.19 -17.78
C SER A 361 21.02 13.88 -16.72
N LYS A 362 20.47 14.63 -15.73
CA LYS A 362 21.27 15.38 -14.74
C LYS A 362 21.51 14.61 -13.42
N GLU A 363 22.73 14.71 -12.89
CA GLU A 363 23.10 14.26 -11.53
C GLU A 363 22.53 15.21 -10.46
N PHE A 364 22.29 14.74 -9.22
CA PHE A 364 21.74 15.60 -8.14
C PHE A 364 22.61 16.83 -7.86
N GLY A 365 23.94 16.65 -7.78
CA GLY A 365 24.88 17.76 -7.58
C GLY A 365 24.97 18.74 -8.76
N GLN A 366 24.33 18.44 -9.88
CA GLN A 366 24.21 19.33 -11.04
C GLN A 366 22.88 20.09 -11.06
N LEU A 367 21.95 19.77 -10.16
CA LEU A 367 20.67 20.47 -10.03
C LEU A 367 20.91 21.80 -9.33
N LYS A 368 20.43 22.89 -9.93
CA LYS A 368 20.27 24.16 -9.20
C LYS A 368 19.16 24.01 -8.16
N ASN A 369 19.16 24.81 -7.09
CA ASN A 369 18.19 24.67 -5.99
C ASN A 369 16.74 24.71 -6.48
N TYR A 370 16.38 25.61 -7.41
CA TYR A 370 15.03 25.68 -7.99
C TYR A 370 14.68 24.48 -8.89
N GLU A 371 15.65 23.68 -9.35
CA GLU A 371 15.42 22.48 -10.16
C GLU A 371 15.07 21.26 -9.31
N ILE A 372 15.40 21.26 -8.02
CA ILE A 372 15.18 20.12 -7.11
C ILE A 372 13.68 19.78 -6.96
N PRO A 373 12.78 20.74 -6.68
CA PRO A 373 11.33 20.48 -6.60
C PRO A 373 10.76 20.06 -7.96
N ARG A 374 11.27 20.65 -9.06
CA ARG A 374 10.86 20.29 -10.43
C ARG A 374 11.26 18.85 -10.78
N TYR A 375 12.43 18.40 -10.34
CA TYR A 375 12.88 17.03 -10.48
C TYR A 375 11.96 16.06 -9.71
N TYR A 376 11.57 16.41 -8.48
CA TYR A 376 10.62 15.62 -7.70
C TYR A 376 9.23 15.56 -8.33
N MET A 377 8.73 16.68 -8.88
CA MET A 377 7.50 16.72 -9.66
C MET A 377 7.56 15.79 -10.88
N GLN A 378 8.68 15.76 -11.62
CA GLN A 378 8.87 14.81 -12.72
C GLN A 378 8.90 13.36 -12.23
N ALA A 379 9.44 13.10 -11.04
CA ALA A 379 9.35 11.79 -10.40
C ALA A 379 7.93 11.35 -10.06
N ARG A 380 7.05 12.29 -9.75
CA ARG A 380 5.64 12.02 -9.47
C ARG A 380 4.78 11.88 -10.73
N TYR A 381 4.90 12.78 -11.70
CA TYR A 381 3.97 12.89 -12.84
C TYR A 381 4.57 12.49 -14.19
N GLY A 382 5.78 12.95 -14.50
CA GLY A 382 6.37 12.81 -15.86
C GLY A 382 6.74 11.38 -16.26
N THR A 383 6.88 10.50 -15.27
CA THR A 383 7.38 9.12 -15.44
C THR A 383 6.60 8.13 -14.58
N MET A 384 5.33 8.46 -14.32
CA MET A 384 4.48 7.75 -13.36
C MET A 384 4.43 6.24 -13.61
N PHE A 385 4.50 5.77 -14.86
CA PHE A 385 4.48 4.33 -15.15
C PHE A 385 5.85 3.72 -15.48
N THR A 386 6.87 4.53 -15.77
CA THR A 386 8.18 4.06 -16.25
C THR A 386 9.19 3.85 -15.10
N LYS A 387 8.93 4.41 -13.92
CA LYS A 387 9.79 4.29 -12.73
C LYS A 387 9.58 3.01 -11.95
N SER A 388 10.59 2.61 -11.17
CA SER A 388 10.47 1.53 -10.17
C SER A 388 9.38 1.84 -9.14
N LYS A 389 8.73 0.78 -8.63
CA LYS A 389 7.64 0.85 -7.64
C LYS A 389 7.99 1.75 -6.46
N GLU A 390 9.18 1.59 -5.89
CA GLU A 390 9.60 2.33 -4.71
C GLU A 390 9.67 3.83 -4.96
N VAL A 391 10.23 4.26 -6.09
CA VAL A 391 10.33 5.68 -6.43
C VAL A 391 8.94 6.30 -6.62
N ARG A 392 8.03 5.59 -7.30
CA ARG A 392 6.65 6.06 -7.50
C ARG A 392 5.94 6.29 -6.17
N ILE A 393 5.93 5.27 -5.32
CA ILE A 393 5.18 5.30 -4.06
C ILE A 393 5.80 6.32 -3.08
N TYR A 394 7.13 6.35 -2.93
CA TYR A 394 7.77 7.36 -2.09
C TYR A 394 7.46 8.78 -2.58
N SER A 395 7.57 9.01 -3.90
CA SER A 395 7.30 10.32 -4.49
C SER A 395 5.83 10.74 -4.39
N TYR A 396 4.91 9.76 -4.33
CA TYR A 396 3.48 9.99 -4.20
C TYR A 396 3.05 10.32 -2.78
N PHE A 397 3.61 9.64 -1.77
CA PHE A 397 3.18 9.81 -0.39
C PHE A 397 4.01 10.84 0.39
N ALA A 398 5.32 10.92 0.18
CA ALA A 398 6.16 11.83 0.95
C ALA A 398 6.06 13.29 0.46
N ASP A 399 5.92 14.22 1.40
CA ASP A 399 6.07 15.65 1.15
C ASP A 399 7.56 16.05 1.12
N ALA A 400 8.40 15.32 1.87
CA ALA A 400 9.86 15.36 1.73
C ALA A 400 10.51 13.99 1.99
N ILE A 401 11.66 13.74 1.35
CA ILE A 401 12.52 12.57 1.56
C ILE A 401 13.92 13.05 1.95
N LEU A 402 14.40 12.60 3.11
CA LEU A 402 15.67 13.04 3.70
C LEU A 402 16.71 11.92 3.67
N PHE A 403 17.94 12.28 3.33
CA PHE A 403 19.15 11.46 3.40
C PHE A 403 20.24 12.25 4.14
N CYS A 404 21.24 11.57 4.71
CA CYS A 404 22.34 12.25 5.40
C CYS A 404 23.11 13.23 4.48
N ASP A 405 23.07 13.01 3.17
CA ASP A 405 23.81 13.76 2.14
C ASP A 405 22.89 14.52 1.15
N GLY A 406 21.59 14.61 1.40
CA GLY A 406 20.68 15.33 0.52
C GLY A 406 19.20 15.23 0.91
N ALA A 407 18.38 16.11 0.34
CA ALA A 407 16.93 16.12 0.56
C ALA A 407 16.16 16.39 -0.75
N LEU A 408 14.92 15.90 -0.80
CA LEU A 408 13.93 16.16 -1.86
C LEU A 408 12.63 16.59 -1.19
N TRP A 409 11.92 17.58 -1.73
CA TRP A 409 10.64 18.04 -1.17
C TRP A 409 9.70 18.62 -2.23
N ARG A 410 8.45 18.87 -1.81
CA ARG A 410 7.40 19.55 -2.60
C ARG A 410 7.30 21.01 -2.21
N ASP A 411 7.12 21.87 -3.20
CA ASP A 411 6.87 23.31 -2.99
C ASP A 411 5.39 23.70 -3.07
N GLY A 412 4.63 23.00 -3.90
CA GLY A 412 3.20 23.23 -4.15
C GLY A 412 2.60 22.02 -4.82
#